data_AF-A0A1Q4DJE5-F1
#
_entry.id   AF-A0A1Q4DJE5-F1
#
_cell.length_a   1.000
_cell.length_b   1.000
_cell.length_c   1.000
_cell.angle_alpha   90.00
_cell.angle_beta   90.00
_cell.angle_gamma   90.00
#
_symmetry.space_group_name_H-M   'P 1'
#
loop_
_entity.id
_entity.type
_entity.pdbx_description
1 polymer ?
#
loop_
_entity_poly.entity_id
_entity_poly.type
_entity_poly.pdbx_seq_one_letter_code
_entity_poly.pdbx_strand_id
1 'polypeptide(L)'
;MVAIGSRRLGTRLAVAGVLALSLVTAARSQPWTEAPYNPPVGSRWIVTAQSVSDEQRPDGARQNKTLSRYELTIDEKTASGYRITYVNRALEVDGNAPGLKIVASAFEAMRGIVVRASTDAGGKPVSIDNLDEVRGTMRKVIDGIADGFKEKPQVAQVMRQMMESMFLADGVAATTAYLENIPQLAMGQNTGLKPGDARETVEQTKAPVGSGTIKTNLTTRMVSWNDGARKVRYAQVRAMDPQGLRDFLQSFIAQLGNAASPEFRSPQMQELLKKTDFSIDSTTLIDVENGMTRAIDETSTTRVSLMGQSMSKRETRRITVTPVP
;
A
#
# COMPACT_ATOMS: atom_id res chain seq x y z
N MET A 1 -76.37 8.80 -23.59
CA MET A 1 -76.66 10.26 -23.66
C MET A 1 -75.44 10.94 -24.26
N VAL A 2 -75.69 11.72 -25.32
CA VAL A 2 -74.86 12.82 -25.87
C VAL A 2 -73.52 12.46 -26.51
N ALA A 3 -73.56 12.44 -27.84
CA ALA A 3 -72.46 12.69 -28.76
C ALA A 3 -72.00 14.16 -28.73
N ILE A 4 -70.75 14.44 -29.14
CA ILE A 4 -70.19 15.63 -29.83
C ILE A 4 -68.70 15.26 -30.01
N GLY A 5 -68.00 15.42 -31.12
CA GLY A 5 -68.23 16.15 -32.35
C GLY A 5 -66.85 16.43 -32.95
N SER A 6 -66.67 15.99 -34.19
CA SER A 6 -65.61 16.31 -35.16
C SER A 6 -64.95 17.69 -35.06
N ARG A 7 -63.65 17.78 -35.41
CA ARG A 7 -63.14 18.73 -36.43
C ARG A 7 -61.68 18.45 -36.90
N ARG A 8 -61.67 18.00 -38.16
CA ARG A 8 -60.73 18.13 -39.29
C ARG A 8 -59.51 19.07 -39.25
N LEU A 9 -58.45 18.54 -39.89
CA LEU A 9 -57.54 19.09 -40.93
C LEU A 9 -56.79 20.42 -40.75
N GLY A 10 -55.51 20.33 -41.17
CA GLY A 10 -54.62 21.43 -41.54
C GLY A 10 -53.54 21.60 -40.47
N THR A 11 -52.23 21.52 -40.74
CA THR A 11 -51.53 22.13 -41.85
C THR A 11 -50.13 21.50 -41.95
N ARG A 12 -49.70 21.24 -43.19
CA ARG A 12 -48.36 20.76 -43.56
C ARG A 12 -47.30 21.74 -43.04
N LEU A 13 -46.42 21.29 -42.15
CA LEU A 13 -45.17 22.00 -41.85
C LEU A 13 -44.04 21.30 -42.61
N ALA A 14 -43.45 22.05 -43.52
CA ALA A 14 -42.31 21.64 -44.32
C ALA A 14 -41.11 21.32 -43.41
N VAL A 15 -40.62 20.09 -43.51
CA VAL A 15 -39.35 19.67 -42.94
C VAL A 15 -38.24 20.29 -43.79
N ALA A 16 -37.78 21.48 -43.40
CA ALA A 16 -36.54 22.06 -43.92
C ALA A 16 -35.37 21.31 -43.26
N GLY A 17 -34.85 20.31 -43.97
CA GLY A 17 -33.65 19.59 -43.59
C GLY A 17 -32.42 20.49 -43.67
N VAL A 18 -31.97 20.98 -42.51
CA VAL A 18 -30.61 21.48 -42.35
C VAL A 18 -29.73 20.26 -42.06
N LEU A 19 -29.07 19.75 -43.09
CA LEU A 19 -27.90 18.88 -42.97
C LEU A 19 -26.81 19.70 -42.28
N ALA A 20 -26.82 19.73 -40.95
CA ALA A 20 -25.68 20.12 -40.16
C ALA A 20 -24.61 19.04 -40.37
N LEU A 21 -23.79 19.23 -41.41
CA LEU A 21 -22.45 18.67 -41.53
C LEU A 21 -21.67 19.14 -40.30
N SER A 22 -21.90 18.44 -39.20
CA SER A 22 -21.03 18.47 -38.04
C SER A 22 -19.68 18.02 -38.59
N LEU A 23 -18.78 18.98 -38.75
CA LEU A 23 -17.36 18.75 -38.92
C LEU A 23 -16.94 17.94 -37.70
N VAL A 24 -17.05 16.62 -37.80
CA VAL A 24 -16.38 15.65 -36.94
C VAL A 24 -14.90 15.90 -37.23
N THR A 25 -14.36 16.90 -36.55
CA THR A 25 -12.93 17.09 -36.43
C THR A 25 -12.48 15.80 -35.79
N ALA A 26 -11.90 14.90 -36.59
CA ALA A 26 -11.29 13.69 -36.09
C ALA A 26 -10.37 14.14 -34.96
N ALA A 27 -10.77 13.85 -33.72
CA ALA A 27 -9.95 14.10 -32.56
C ALA A 27 -8.69 13.30 -32.82
N ARG A 28 -7.62 13.99 -33.26
CA ARG A 28 -6.33 13.34 -33.50
C ARG A 28 -5.97 12.75 -32.15
N SER A 29 -5.99 11.42 -32.07
CA SER A 29 -5.52 10.71 -30.90
C SER A 29 -4.08 11.16 -30.68
N GLN A 30 -3.85 11.95 -29.63
CA GLN A 30 -2.50 12.34 -29.28
C GLN A 30 -1.72 11.05 -28.98
N PRO A 31 -0.57 10.82 -29.62
CA PRO A 31 0.21 9.62 -29.38
C PRO A 31 0.69 9.63 -27.92
N TRP A 32 0.18 8.71 -27.11
CA TRP A 32 0.63 8.55 -25.73
C TRP A 32 2.01 7.93 -25.68
N THR A 33 2.91 8.55 -24.91
CA THR A 33 4.20 7.96 -24.53
C THR A 33 4.41 8.16 -23.04
N GLU A 34 4.62 7.07 -22.29
CA GLU A 34 4.91 7.17 -20.87
C GLU A 34 6.27 7.86 -20.66
N ALA A 35 6.30 8.87 -19.80
CA ALA A 35 7.55 9.53 -19.43
C ALA A 35 8.44 8.55 -18.64
N PRO A 36 9.71 8.36 -19.02
CA PRO A 36 10.59 7.43 -18.31
C PRO A 36 10.89 7.96 -16.90
N TYR A 37 11.03 7.04 -15.94
CA TYR A 37 11.61 7.39 -14.65
C TYR A 37 13.04 7.90 -14.83
N ASN A 38 13.25 9.19 -14.60
CA ASN A 38 14.55 9.83 -14.74
C ASN A 38 14.72 11.00 -13.78
N PRO A 39 14.75 10.75 -12.46
CA PRO A 39 14.94 11.82 -11.49
C PRO A 39 16.35 12.43 -11.66
N PRO A 40 16.52 13.76 -11.46
CA PRO A 40 17.83 14.40 -11.55
C PRO A 40 18.77 13.92 -10.44
N VAL A 41 20.04 13.68 -10.78
CA VAL A 41 21.10 13.43 -9.78
C VAL A 41 21.28 14.69 -8.91
N GLY A 42 21.46 14.50 -7.61
CA GLY A 42 21.50 15.55 -6.60
C GLY A 42 20.11 16.07 -6.17
N SER A 43 19.02 15.61 -6.80
CA SER A 43 17.68 16.01 -6.38
C SER A 43 17.34 15.45 -5.00
N ARG A 44 16.67 16.27 -4.20
CA ARG A 44 16.21 15.95 -2.84
C ARG A 44 14.69 16.06 -2.77
N TRP A 45 14.07 15.08 -2.13
CA TRP A 45 12.63 14.95 -2.04
C TRP A 45 12.22 14.63 -0.60
N ILE A 46 11.08 15.15 -0.18
CA ILE A 46 10.42 14.75 1.05
C ILE A 46 9.35 13.73 0.70
N VAL A 47 9.48 12.54 1.27
CA VAL A 47 8.46 11.49 1.21
C VAL A 47 7.67 11.55 2.52
N THR A 48 6.41 11.97 2.45
CA THR A 48 5.51 11.97 3.60
C THR A 48 4.49 10.86 3.43
N ALA A 49 4.44 9.93 4.38
CA ALA A 49 3.48 8.84 4.40
C ALA A 49 2.61 8.93 5.66
N GLN A 50 1.30 9.04 5.47
CA GLN A 50 0.30 9.06 6.53
C GLN A 50 -0.57 7.80 6.42
N SER A 51 -0.74 7.05 7.50
CA SER A 51 -1.74 5.99 7.60
C SER A 51 -2.74 6.33 8.70
N VAL A 52 -4.03 6.14 8.42
CA VAL A 52 -5.13 6.21 9.37
C VAL A 52 -5.86 4.89 9.33
N SER A 53 -5.98 4.25 10.49
CA SER A 53 -6.64 2.97 10.68
C SER A 53 -7.80 3.17 11.64
N ASP A 54 -9.01 2.86 11.16
CA ASP A 54 -10.23 2.78 11.95
C ASP A 54 -10.65 1.32 12.07
N GLU A 55 -10.73 0.81 13.29
CA GLU A 55 -11.04 -0.58 13.58
C GLU A 55 -12.29 -0.67 14.46
N GLN A 56 -13.34 -1.30 13.94
CA GLN A 56 -14.54 -1.61 14.70
C GLN A 56 -14.42 -3.03 15.25
N ARG A 57 -14.50 -3.15 16.57
CA ARG A 57 -14.51 -4.43 17.30
C ARG A 57 -15.73 -4.53 18.22
N PRO A 58 -16.05 -5.74 18.73
CA PRO A 58 -17.08 -5.91 19.75
C PRO A 58 -16.82 -5.14 21.05
N ASP A 59 -15.55 -4.94 21.42
CA ASP A 59 -15.13 -4.22 22.64
C ASP A 59 -15.03 -2.69 22.47
N GLY A 60 -15.25 -2.18 21.26
CA GLY A 60 -15.24 -0.76 20.96
C GLY A 60 -14.45 -0.41 19.69
N ALA A 61 -14.57 0.85 19.28
CA ALA A 61 -13.80 1.38 18.15
C ALA A 61 -12.38 1.75 18.57
N ARG A 62 -11.41 1.41 17.72
CA ARG A 62 -10.00 1.80 17.88
C ARG A 62 -9.58 2.62 16.67
N GLN A 63 -8.80 3.65 16.94
CA GLN A 63 -8.22 4.49 15.92
C GLN A 63 -6.72 4.62 16.15
N ASN A 64 -5.96 4.51 15.06
CA ASN A 64 -4.53 4.78 15.05
C ASN A 64 -4.19 5.63 13.82
N LYS A 65 -3.33 6.61 14.01
CA LYS A 65 -2.77 7.44 12.96
C LYS A 65 -1.26 7.40 13.06
N THR A 66 -0.60 7.08 11.96
CA THR A 66 0.85 7.15 11.82
C THR A 66 1.19 8.20 10.78
N LEU A 67 2.14 9.09 11.08
CA LEU A 67 2.72 10.02 10.12
C LEU A 67 4.23 9.75 10.09
N SER A 68 4.79 9.60 8.90
CA SER A 68 6.22 9.43 8.72
C SER A 68 6.73 10.37 7.63
N ARG A 69 7.92 10.92 7.85
CA ARG A 69 8.58 11.85 6.95
C ARG A 69 9.99 11.37 6.71
N TYR A 70 10.33 11.18 5.45
CA TYR A 70 11.64 10.78 5.00
C TYR A 70 12.19 11.79 4.02
N GLU A 71 13.51 11.88 3.98
CA GLU A 71 14.22 12.60 2.94
C GLU A 71 14.88 11.60 2.00
N LEU A 72 14.55 11.69 0.72
CA LEU A 72 15.11 10.89 -0.37
C LEU A 72 16.04 11.77 -1.19
N THR A 73 17.29 11.33 -1.37
CA THR A 73 18.27 11.94 -2.25
C THR A 73 18.65 10.97 -3.36
N ILE A 74 18.71 11.46 -4.60
CA ILE A 74 19.23 10.70 -5.75
C ILE A 74 20.72 11.01 -5.87
N ASP A 75 21.58 10.12 -5.39
CA ASP A 75 23.01 10.40 -5.25
C ASP A 75 23.77 10.22 -6.56
N GLU A 76 23.43 9.18 -7.31
CA GLU A 76 24.13 8.80 -8.54
C GLU A 76 23.18 8.08 -9.50
N LYS A 77 23.35 8.32 -10.80
CA LYS A 77 22.75 7.49 -11.84
C LYS A 77 23.77 6.45 -12.31
N THR A 78 23.43 5.18 -12.16
CA THR A 78 24.28 4.05 -12.57
C THR A 78 23.80 3.48 -13.91
N ALA A 79 24.54 2.53 -14.48
CA ALA A 79 24.11 1.85 -15.70
C ALA A 79 22.81 1.03 -15.52
N SER A 80 22.55 0.53 -14.31
CA SER A 80 21.42 -0.35 -13.99
C SER A 80 20.27 0.35 -13.26
N GLY A 81 20.44 1.60 -12.83
CA GLY A 81 19.45 2.34 -12.05
C GLY A 81 20.05 3.50 -11.28
N TYR A 82 19.79 3.58 -9.98
CA TYR A 82 20.16 4.74 -9.15
C TYR A 82 20.76 4.31 -7.82
N ARG A 83 21.69 5.12 -7.28
CA ARG A 83 22.01 5.09 -5.85
C ARG A 83 21.22 6.18 -5.15
N ILE A 84 20.63 5.82 -4.02
CA ILE A 84 19.78 6.71 -3.24
C ILE A 84 20.20 6.72 -1.78
N THR A 85 19.98 7.86 -1.14
CA THR A 85 20.04 8.00 0.31
C THR A 85 18.65 8.30 0.83
N TYR A 86 18.17 7.49 1.77
CA TYR A 86 16.86 7.59 2.38
C TYR A 86 17.02 7.78 3.89
N VAL A 87 16.65 8.95 4.39
CA VAL A 87 16.84 9.33 5.79
C VAL A 87 15.48 9.50 6.46
N ASN A 88 15.30 8.79 7.56
CA ASN A 88 14.14 9.00 8.41
C ASN A 88 14.23 10.34 9.15
N ARG A 89 13.29 11.26 8.92
CA ARG A 89 13.29 12.60 9.53
C ARG A 89 12.28 12.74 10.67
N ALA A 90 11.17 12.02 10.62
CA ALA A 90 10.16 11.99 11.68
C ALA A 90 9.28 10.75 11.55
N LEU A 91 8.89 10.18 12.68
CA LEU A 91 7.74 9.29 12.79
C LEU A 91 6.92 9.70 14.00
N GLU A 92 5.64 9.91 13.77
CA GLU A 92 4.66 10.28 14.78
C GLU A 92 3.55 9.23 14.75
N VAL A 93 3.04 8.91 15.94
CA VAL A 93 1.92 8.00 16.09
C VAL A 93 0.95 8.57 17.12
N ASP A 94 -0.34 8.48 16.81
CA ASP A 94 -1.43 9.03 17.61
C ASP A 94 -2.63 8.07 17.60
N GLY A 95 -3.50 8.16 18.59
CA GLY A 95 -4.72 7.36 18.71
C GLY A 95 -4.92 6.75 20.09
N ASN A 96 -5.73 5.70 20.15
CA ASN A 96 -6.14 5.06 21.41
C ASN A 96 -5.71 3.59 21.52
N ALA A 97 -4.85 3.10 20.62
CA ALA A 97 -4.37 1.73 20.66
C ALA A 97 -3.46 1.47 21.89
N PRO A 98 -3.58 0.30 22.54
CA PRO A 98 -2.66 -0.10 23.60
C PRO A 98 -1.20 -0.14 23.10
N GLY A 99 -0.26 0.37 23.89
CA GLY A 99 1.17 0.33 23.57
C GLY A 99 1.69 1.48 22.70
N LEU A 100 0.86 2.45 22.31
CA LEU A 100 1.27 3.61 21.50
C LEU A 100 2.49 4.35 22.04
N LYS A 101 2.62 4.50 23.37
CA LYS A 101 3.78 5.15 24.00
C LYS A 101 5.10 4.40 23.73
N ILE A 102 5.06 3.07 23.70
CA ILE A 102 6.24 2.24 23.41
C ILE A 102 6.61 2.40 21.93
N VAL A 103 5.61 2.36 21.04
CA VAL A 103 5.80 2.57 19.59
C VAL A 103 6.39 3.95 19.31
N ALA A 104 5.83 5.02 19.92
CA ALA A 104 6.34 6.38 19.78
C ALA A 104 7.81 6.51 20.21
N SER A 105 8.17 5.86 21.32
CA SER A 105 9.56 5.87 21.81
C SER A 105 10.51 5.15 20.83
N ALA A 106 10.08 4.01 20.27
CA ALA A 106 10.84 3.30 19.25
C ALA A 106 11.00 4.12 17.97
N PHE A 107 9.95 4.85 17.57
CA PHE A 107 9.91 5.72 16.40
C PHE A 107 10.89 6.89 16.51
N GLU A 108 10.94 7.55 17.67
CA GLU A 108 11.93 8.59 17.93
C GLU A 108 13.36 8.05 17.89
N ALA A 109 13.60 6.85 18.41
CA ALA A 109 14.92 6.22 18.37
C ALA A 109 15.38 5.85 16.94
N MET A 110 14.45 5.66 15.99
CA MET A 110 14.76 5.42 14.58
C MET A 110 15.02 6.70 13.78
N ARG A 111 14.82 7.87 14.38
CA ARG A 111 15.02 9.16 13.72
C ARG A 111 16.48 9.35 13.33
N GLY A 112 16.70 9.84 12.11
CA GLY A 112 18.03 10.12 11.59
C GLY A 112 18.78 8.90 11.05
N ILE A 113 18.20 7.69 11.09
CA ILE A 113 18.80 6.52 10.45
C ILE A 113 18.94 6.79 8.95
N VAL A 114 20.16 6.61 8.44
CA VAL A 114 20.54 6.81 7.05
C VAL A 114 20.62 5.46 6.35
N VAL A 115 19.75 5.24 5.37
CA VAL A 115 19.76 4.04 4.53
C VAL A 115 20.28 4.44 3.15
N ARG A 116 21.38 3.82 2.71
CA ARG A 116 21.92 3.95 1.36
C ARG A 116 21.55 2.71 0.58
N ALA A 117 20.99 2.88 -0.60
CA ALA A 117 20.44 1.78 -1.37
C ALA A 117 20.65 1.95 -2.87
N SER A 118 20.69 0.81 -3.56
CA SER A 118 20.69 0.76 -5.02
C SER A 118 19.31 0.38 -5.54
N THR A 119 18.85 1.03 -6.60
CA THR A 119 17.61 0.73 -7.31
C THR A 119 17.87 0.27 -8.73
N ASP A 120 16.86 -0.35 -9.35
CA ASP A 120 16.83 -0.53 -10.80
C ASP A 120 16.45 0.78 -11.55
N ALA A 121 16.37 0.70 -12.87
CA ALA A 121 16.01 1.83 -13.73
C ALA A 121 14.57 2.34 -13.55
N GLY A 122 13.70 1.58 -12.87
CA GLY A 122 12.34 1.98 -12.49
C GLY A 122 12.23 2.35 -11.01
N GLY A 123 13.35 2.64 -10.34
CA GLY A 123 13.35 3.08 -8.95
C GLY A 123 13.03 1.98 -7.93
N LYS A 124 12.89 0.71 -8.35
CA LYS A 124 12.63 -0.39 -7.42
C LYS A 124 13.90 -0.73 -6.64
N PRO A 125 13.86 -0.82 -5.31
CA PRO A 125 15.03 -1.19 -4.52
C PRO A 125 15.55 -2.59 -4.87
N VAL A 126 16.87 -2.72 -4.98
CA VAL A 126 17.57 -3.97 -5.27
C VAL A 126 18.40 -4.42 -4.07
N SER A 127 19.12 -3.48 -3.43
CA SER A 127 19.99 -3.74 -2.28
C SER A 127 20.08 -2.54 -1.34
N ILE A 128 20.49 -2.80 -0.10
CA ILE A 128 20.92 -1.77 0.85
C ILE A 128 22.44 -1.85 0.96
N ASP A 129 23.11 -0.78 0.58
CA ASP A 129 24.55 -0.74 0.42
C ASP A 129 25.26 -0.62 1.78
N ASN A 130 24.58 -0.06 2.79
CA ASN A 130 25.07 0.07 4.17
C ASN A 130 24.26 -0.77 5.18
N LEU A 131 23.82 -1.98 4.80
CA LEU A 131 22.92 -2.81 5.60
C LEU A 131 23.47 -3.10 7.01
N ASP A 132 24.76 -3.38 7.14
CA ASP A 132 25.37 -3.69 8.45
C ASP A 132 25.37 -2.48 9.39
N GLU A 133 25.55 -1.26 8.86
CA GLU A 133 25.46 -0.01 9.62
C GLU A 133 24.02 0.23 10.10
N VAL A 134 23.04 0.03 9.22
CA VAL A 134 21.61 0.13 9.55
C VAL A 134 21.25 -0.88 10.63
N ARG A 135 21.64 -2.15 10.49
CA ARG A 135 21.40 -3.20 11.50
C ARG A 135 22.09 -2.90 12.83
N GLY A 136 23.33 -2.40 12.80
CA GLY A 136 24.05 -1.99 14.00
C GLY A 136 23.31 -0.88 14.74
N THR A 137 22.75 0.08 14.01
CA THR A 137 21.93 1.16 14.58
C THR A 137 20.61 0.63 15.14
N MET A 138 19.92 -0.26 14.42
CA MET A 138 18.69 -0.88 14.90
C MET A 138 18.90 -1.74 16.15
N ARG A 139 20.00 -2.48 16.26
CA ARG A 139 20.34 -3.22 17.48
C ARG A 139 20.46 -2.29 18.70
N LYS A 140 21.11 -1.13 18.54
CA LYS A 140 21.19 -0.12 19.62
C LYS A 140 19.81 0.40 20.02
N VAL A 141 18.91 0.61 19.05
CA VAL A 141 17.51 1.00 19.33
C VAL A 141 16.80 -0.09 20.12
N ILE A 142 16.92 -1.35 19.68
CA ILE A 142 16.34 -2.52 20.35
C ILE A 142 16.86 -2.63 21.79
N ASP A 143 18.16 -2.49 21.99
CA ASP A 143 18.79 -2.53 23.31
C ASP A 143 18.28 -1.40 24.21
N GLY A 144 18.20 -0.17 23.68
CA GLY A 144 17.67 0.97 24.43
C GLY A 144 16.21 0.81 24.85
N ILE A 145 15.36 0.17 24.03
CA ILE A 145 13.98 -0.17 24.41
C ILE A 145 13.98 -1.28 25.48
N ALA A 146 14.81 -2.31 25.32
CA ALA A 146 14.92 -3.42 26.26
C ALA A 146 15.44 -2.98 27.65
N ASP A 147 16.29 -1.96 27.71
CA ASP A 147 16.82 -1.39 28.95
C ASP A 147 15.70 -0.80 29.85
N GLY A 148 14.58 -0.37 29.25
CA GLY A 148 13.37 0.01 29.98
C GLY A 148 12.76 -1.11 30.82
N PHE A 149 13.19 -2.36 30.59
CA PHE A 149 12.74 -3.56 31.29
C PHE A 149 13.86 -4.23 32.10
N LYS A 150 14.94 -3.51 32.44
CA LYS A 150 16.09 -4.05 33.19
C LYS A 150 15.74 -4.76 34.51
N GLU A 151 14.68 -4.31 35.19
CA GLU A 151 14.18 -4.92 36.43
C GLU A 151 13.45 -6.26 36.20
N LYS A 152 13.14 -6.57 34.93
CA LYS A 152 12.44 -7.77 34.47
C LYS A 152 13.22 -8.39 33.29
N PRO A 153 14.39 -9.00 33.54
CA PRO A 153 15.30 -9.46 32.48
C PRO A 153 14.66 -10.46 31.50
N GLN A 154 13.72 -11.29 31.97
CA GLN A 154 12.96 -12.20 31.11
C GLN A 154 12.09 -11.45 30.09
N VAL A 155 11.45 -10.34 30.50
CA VAL A 155 10.64 -9.49 29.61
C VAL A 155 11.55 -8.78 28.60
N ALA A 156 12.69 -8.25 29.05
CA ALA A 156 13.67 -7.61 28.19
C ALA A 156 14.18 -8.56 27.09
N GLN A 157 14.48 -9.81 27.45
CA GLN A 157 14.93 -10.83 26.50
C GLN A 157 13.86 -11.17 25.45
N VAL A 158 12.61 -11.38 25.87
CA VAL A 158 11.49 -11.65 24.95
C VAL A 158 11.26 -10.47 24.00
N MET A 159 11.28 -9.24 24.54
CA MET A 159 11.13 -8.03 23.73
C MET A 159 12.27 -7.88 22.71
N ARG A 160 13.52 -8.16 23.11
CA ARG A 160 14.68 -8.14 22.20
C ARG A 160 14.50 -9.12 21.06
N GLN A 161 14.20 -10.39 21.34
CA GLN A 161 13.98 -11.41 20.31
C GLN A 161 12.85 -11.02 19.34
N MET A 162 11.73 -10.54 19.87
CA MET A 162 10.60 -10.08 19.07
C MET A 162 11.01 -8.93 18.14
N MET A 163 11.65 -7.89 18.67
CA MET A 163 12.10 -6.75 17.88
C MET A 163 13.19 -7.12 16.87
N GLU A 164 14.12 -8.01 17.22
CA GLU A 164 15.15 -8.49 16.30
C GLU A 164 14.53 -9.19 15.10
N SER A 165 13.55 -10.07 15.32
CA SER A 165 12.84 -10.73 14.22
C SER A 165 12.03 -9.78 13.34
N MET A 166 11.55 -8.66 13.89
CA MET A 166 10.78 -7.66 13.17
C MET A 166 11.67 -6.69 12.38
N PHE A 167 12.75 -6.22 13.00
CA PHE A 167 13.54 -5.12 12.47
C PHE A 167 14.84 -5.57 11.79
N LEU A 168 15.46 -6.67 12.21
CA LEU A 168 16.74 -7.10 11.65
C LEU A 168 16.56 -8.04 10.45
N ALA A 169 15.79 -7.58 9.47
CA ALA A 169 15.61 -8.27 8.20
C ALA A 169 16.92 -8.37 7.41
N ASP A 170 17.06 -9.45 6.65
CA ASP A 170 18.23 -9.75 5.82
C ASP A 170 17.86 -9.85 4.32
N GLY A 171 18.85 -9.64 3.46
CA GLY A 171 18.71 -9.77 2.01
C GLY A 171 17.59 -8.92 1.42
N VAL A 172 16.74 -9.53 0.59
CA VAL A 172 15.61 -8.84 -0.07
C VAL A 172 14.60 -8.31 0.96
N ALA A 173 14.35 -9.02 2.06
CA ALA A 173 13.42 -8.58 3.09
C ALA A 173 13.86 -7.27 3.75
N ALA A 174 15.17 -7.02 3.85
CA ALA A 174 15.72 -5.77 4.36
C ALA A 174 15.33 -4.57 3.49
N THR A 175 15.35 -4.73 2.16
CA THR A 175 14.93 -3.65 1.24
C THR A 175 13.47 -3.27 1.45
N THR A 176 12.59 -4.25 1.68
CA THR A 176 11.18 -4.00 1.98
C THR A 176 10.99 -3.35 3.35
N ALA A 177 11.73 -3.79 4.36
CA ALA A 177 11.60 -3.30 5.73
C ALA A 177 12.11 -1.85 5.89
N TYR A 178 13.29 -1.54 5.34
CA TYR A 178 13.94 -0.24 5.57
C TYR A 178 13.62 0.83 4.53
N LEU A 179 13.09 0.44 3.36
CA LEU A 179 12.71 1.37 2.30
C LEU A 179 11.21 1.27 2.01
N GLU A 180 10.38 1.02 3.03
CA GLU A 180 8.95 0.65 2.92
C GLU A 180 8.15 1.40 1.84
N ASN A 181 8.36 2.73 1.72
CA ASN A 181 7.65 3.56 0.75
C ASN A 181 8.21 3.49 -0.68
N ILE A 182 9.49 3.17 -0.87
CA ILE A 182 10.15 3.23 -2.18
C ILE A 182 9.59 2.19 -3.17
N PRO A 183 9.40 0.90 -2.79
CA PRO A 183 8.74 -0.06 -3.68
C PRO A 183 7.34 0.38 -4.11
N GLN A 184 6.58 1.03 -3.22
CA GLN A 184 5.24 1.54 -3.56
C GLN A 184 5.33 2.69 -4.57
N LEU A 185 6.26 3.63 -4.36
CA LEU A 185 6.52 4.72 -5.30
C LEU A 185 6.99 4.22 -6.67
N ALA A 186 7.68 3.09 -6.74
CA ALA A 186 8.10 2.47 -7.99
C ALA A 186 6.93 1.84 -8.79
N MET A 187 5.79 1.52 -8.16
CA MET A 187 4.66 0.84 -8.84
C MET A 187 4.07 1.62 -10.02
N GLY A 188 4.08 2.97 -9.95
CA GLY A 188 3.59 3.84 -11.01
C GLY A 188 4.62 4.14 -12.10
N GLN A 189 5.86 3.66 -11.96
CA GLN A 189 6.96 4.02 -12.84
C GLN A 189 7.11 2.97 -13.94
N ASN A 190 7.29 3.42 -15.18
CA ASN A 190 7.55 2.55 -16.34
C ASN A 190 6.53 1.39 -16.46
N THR A 191 5.25 1.69 -16.25
CA THR A 191 4.19 0.68 -16.27
C THR A 191 4.02 0.05 -17.65
N GLY A 192 4.34 0.78 -18.72
CA GLY A 192 4.10 0.41 -20.11
C GLY A 192 2.63 0.38 -20.51
N LEU A 193 1.72 0.89 -19.66
CA LEU A 193 0.29 0.94 -19.96
C LEU A 193 -0.01 2.08 -20.94
N LYS A 194 -0.92 1.83 -21.88
CA LYS A 194 -1.50 2.85 -22.76
C LYS A 194 -2.91 3.24 -22.31
N PRO A 195 -3.45 4.38 -22.76
CA PRO A 195 -4.83 4.74 -22.51
C PRO A 195 -5.81 3.64 -22.91
N GLY A 196 -6.67 3.23 -21.98
CA GLY A 196 -7.62 2.13 -22.17
C GLY A 196 -7.09 0.75 -21.82
N ASP A 197 -5.77 0.60 -21.62
CA ASP A 197 -5.19 -0.69 -21.21
C ASP A 197 -5.48 -0.99 -19.74
N ALA A 198 -5.62 -2.29 -19.46
CA ALA A 198 -5.57 -2.86 -18.13
C ALA A 198 -4.59 -4.03 -18.13
N ARG A 199 -3.87 -4.19 -17.03
CA ARG A 199 -2.99 -5.33 -16.77
C ARG A 199 -3.49 -6.08 -15.55
N GLU A 200 -3.69 -7.37 -15.72
CA GLU A 200 -3.97 -8.29 -14.63
C GLU A 200 -2.69 -9.05 -14.29
N THR A 201 -2.39 -9.12 -13.00
CA THR A 201 -1.27 -9.88 -12.46
C THR A 201 -1.75 -10.69 -11.28
N VAL A 202 -1.26 -11.93 -11.19
CA VAL A 202 -1.47 -12.79 -10.03
C VAL A 202 -0.18 -12.80 -9.25
N GLU A 203 -0.23 -12.29 -8.02
CA GLU A 203 0.86 -12.36 -7.06
C GLU A 203 0.65 -13.55 -6.13
N GLN A 204 1.73 -14.24 -5.79
CA GLN A 204 1.74 -15.27 -4.76
C GLN A 204 2.77 -14.88 -3.72
N THR A 205 2.30 -14.56 -2.52
CA THR A 205 3.18 -14.21 -1.41
C THR A 205 3.20 -15.36 -0.43
N LYS A 206 4.40 -15.79 -0.02
CA LYS A 206 4.52 -16.77 1.06
C LYS A 206 3.89 -16.17 2.32
N ALA A 207 3.04 -16.94 2.98
CA ALA A 207 2.49 -16.52 4.26
C ALA A 207 3.64 -16.21 5.24
N PRO A 208 3.52 -15.13 6.04
CA PRO A 208 4.56 -14.76 7.01
C PRO A 208 4.79 -15.85 8.06
N VAL A 209 3.79 -16.71 8.26
CA VAL A 209 3.76 -17.84 9.18
C VAL A 209 3.07 -19.01 8.48
N GLY A 210 3.61 -20.22 8.66
CA GLY A 210 3.13 -21.43 7.98
C GLY A 210 3.76 -21.71 6.60
N SER A 211 3.26 -22.76 5.94
CA SER A 211 3.76 -23.25 4.64
C SER A 211 2.91 -22.83 3.43
N GLY A 212 1.88 -21.99 3.64
CA GLY A 212 0.95 -21.57 2.59
C GLY A 212 1.42 -20.39 1.74
N THR A 213 0.80 -20.21 0.59
CA THR A 213 0.93 -19.01 -0.26
C THR A 213 -0.42 -18.31 -0.34
N ILE A 214 -0.43 -16.99 -0.18
CA ILE A 214 -1.61 -16.17 -0.36
C ILE A 214 -1.60 -15.68 -1.80
N LYS A 215 -2.58 -16.16 -2.60
CA LYS A 215 -2.81 -15.68 -3.96
C LYS A 215 -3.54 -14.34 -3.91
N THR A 216 -3.03 -13.39 -4.67
CA THR A 216 -3.58 -12.04 -4.77
C THR A 216 -3.77 -11.69 -6.23
N ASN A 217 -5.00 -11.35 -6.61
CA ASN A 217 -5.29 -10.85 -7.95
C ASN A 217 -5.16 -9.32 -7.92
N LEU A 218 -4.41 -8.79 -8.88
CA LEU A 218 -4.09 -7.37 -8.97
C LEU A 218 -4.44 -6.88 -10.37
N THR A 219 -5.35 -5.91 -10.45
CA THR A 219 -5.72 -5.28 -11.72
C THR A 219 -5.24 -3.84 -11.69
N THR A 220 -4.31 -3.49 -12.58
CA THR A 220 -3.81 -2.12 -12.74
C THR A 220 -4.33 -1.53 -14.05
N ARG A 221 -4.88 -0.33 -14.00
CA ARG A 221 -5.42 0.37 -15.17
C ARG A 221 -5.04 1.85 -15.16
N MET A 222 -4.92 2.44 -16.34
CA MET A 222 -4.80 3.90 -16.49
C MET A 222 -6.20 4.53 -16.36
N VAL A 223 -6.39 5.42 -15.40
CA VAL A 223 -7.68 6.08 -15.13
C VAL A 223 -7.78 7.42 -15.83
N SER A 224 -6.70 8.19 -15.83
CA SER A 224 -6.64 9.46 -16.54
C SER A 224 -5.20 9.79 -16.93
N TRP A 225 -5.05 10.59 -17.99
CA TRP A 225 -3.76 11.09 -18.43
C TRP A 225 -3.91 12.51 -19.01
N ASN A 226 -2.84 13.29 -18.89
CA ASN A 226 -2.69 14.60 -19.50
C ASN A 226 -1.24 14.70 -20.01
N ASP A 227 -1.08 14.51 -21.31
CA ASP A 227 0.24 14.49 -21.96
C ASP A 227 0.96 15.84 -21.87
N GLY A 228 0.23 16.95 -22.09
CA GLY A 228 0.79 18.31 -22.00
C GLY A 228 1.33 18.65 -20.62
N ALA A 229 0.69 18.16 -19.55
CA ALA A 229 1.17 18.30 -18.18
C ALA A 229 2.12 17.16 -17.74
N ARG A 230 2.33 16.15 -18.58
CA ARG A 230 3.04 14.89 -18.27
C ARG A 230 2.54 14.22 -16.99
N LYS A 231 1.22 14.18 -16.82
CA LYS A 231 0.54 13.58 -15.66
C LYS A 231 -0.25 12.35 -16.06
N VAL A 232 -0.18 11.31 -15.25
CA VAL A 232 -0.99 10.10 -15.40
C VAL A 232 -1.42 9.60 -14.02
N ARG A 233 -2.65 9.11 -13.95
CA ARG A 233 -3.21 8.47 -12.77
C ARG A 233 -3.51 7.01 -13.09
N TYR A 234 -2.93 6.12 -12.30
CA TYR A 234 -3.26 4.70 -12.32
C TYR A 234 -4.19 4.35 -11.16
N ALA A 235 -5.05 3.35 -11.37
CA ALA A 235 -5.76 2.67 -10.31
C ALA A 235 -5.35 1.22 -10.28
N GLN A 236 -5.05 0.73 -9.09
CA GLN A 236 -4.73 -0.66 -8.82
C GLN A 236 -5.75 -1.20 -7.83
N VAL A 237 -6.46 -2.25 -8.22
CA VAL A 237 -7.41 -2.97 -7.36
C VAL A 237 -6.78 -4.30 -6.99
N ARG A 238 -6.73 -4.57 -5.69
CA ARG A 238 -6.19 -5.79 -5.12
C ARG A 238 -7.31 -6.57 -4.44
N ALA A 239 -7.52 -7.79 -4.89
CA ALA A 239 -8.44 -8.76 -4.29
C ALA A 239 -7.64 -10.00 -3.90
N MET A 240 -7.61 -10.30 -2.60
CA MET A 240 -7.01 -11.54 -2.12
C MET A 240 -7.95 -12.72 -2.34
N ASP A 241 -7.40 -13.89 -2.65
CA ASP A 241 -8.18 -15.11 -2.77
C ASP A 241 -8.74 -15.52 -1.38
N PRO A 242 -10.08 -15.55 -1.20
CA PRO A 242 -10.68 -15.93 0.08
C PRO A 242 -10.27 -17.33 0.53
N GLN A 243 -10.02 -18.25 -0.40
CA GLN A 243 -9.57 -19.60 -0.05
C GLN A 243 -8.14 -19.58 0.51
N GLY A 244 -7.20 -18.95 -0.19
CA GLY A 244 -5.83 -18.79 0.31
C GLY A 244 -5.75 -18.09 1.67
N LEU A 245 -6.64 -17.12 1.94
CA LEU A 245 -6.74 -16.46 3.24
C LEU A 245 -7.26 -17.39 4.34
N ARG A 246 -8.27 -18.22 4.05
CA ARG A 246 -8.75 -19.25 4.98
C ARG A 246 -7.68 -20.30 5.28
N ASP A 247 -6.97 -20.77 4.25
CA ASP A 247 -5.89 -21.75 4.41
C ASP A 247 -4.76 -21.17 5.27
N PHE A 248 -4.42 -19.90 5.04
CA PHE A 248 -3.47 -19.16 5.87
C PHE A 248 -3.93 -19.11 7.33
N LEU A 249 -5.16 -18.66 7.61
CA LEU A 249 -5.71 -18.57 8.97
C LEU A 249 -5.72 -19.92 9.69
N GLN A 250 -6.08 -21.01 8.99
CA GLN A 250 -6.05 -22.36 9.55
C GLN A 250 -4.62 -22.77 9.91
N SER A 251 -3.65 -22.51 9.02
CA SER A 251 -2.24 -22.83 9.29
C SER A 251 -1.69 -22.01 10.46
N PHE A 252 -2.06 -20.74 10.55
CA PHE A 252 -1.66 -19.85 11.63
C PHE A 252 -2.24 -20.30 12.98
N ILE A 253 -3.53 -20.63 13.02
CA ILE A 253 -4.18 -21.12 14.24
C ILE A 253 -3.64 -22.49 14.63
N ALA A 254 -3.35 -23.39 13.69
CA ALA A 254 -2.72 -24.67 14.01
C ALA A 254 -1.33 -24.47 14.64
N GLN A 255 -0.54 -23.51 14.12
CA GLN A 255 0.75 -23.15 14.68
C GLN A 255 0.63 -22.53 16.08
N LEU A 256 -0.34 -21.63 16.29
CA LEU A 256 -0.64 -21.07 17.61
C LEU A 256 -1.19 -22.14 18.58
N GLY A 257 -2.04 -23.05 18.10
CA GLY A 257 -2.62 -24.16 18.85
C GLY A 257 -1.58 -25.17 19.33
N ASN A 258 -0.40 -25.19 18.73
CA ASN A 258 0.76 -25.92 19.28
C ASN A 258 1.36 -25.27 20.53
N ALA A 259 1.09 -23.98 20.73
CA ALA A 259 1.43 -23.22 21.93
C ALA A 259 0.21 -22.88 22.81
N ALA A 260 -1.03 -23.07 22.33
CA ALA A 260 -2.28 -22.67 22.99
C ALA A 260 -3.11 -23.86 23.51
N SER A 261 -4.27 -23.58 24.13
CA SER A 261 -5.13 -24.57 24.79
C SER A 261 -5.68 -25.65 23.81
N PRO A 262 -5.97 -26.87 24.28
CA PRO A 262 -6.54 -27.96 23.46
C PRO A 262 -7.83 -27.60 22.71
N GLU A 263 -8.57 -26.59 23.18
CA GLU A 263 -9.82 -26.10 22.60
C GLU A 263 -9.65 -25.61 21.15
N PHE A 264 -8.51 -24.99 20.82
CA PHE A 264 -8.20 -24.53 19.46
C PHE A 264 -8.00 -25.67 18.45
N ARG A 265 -7.74 -26.88 18.93
CA ARG A 265 -7.57 -28.09 18.09
C ARG A 265 -8.87 -28.89 17.95
N SER A 266 -9.92 -28.51 18.65
CA SER A 266 -11.18 -29.24 18.63
C SER A 266 -11.79 -29.28 17.20
N PRO A 267 -12.44 -30.38 16.80
CA PRO A 267 -13.16 -30.45 15.53
C PRO A 267 -14.19 -29.32 15.37
N GLN A 268 -14.79 -28.88 16.48
CA GLN A 268 -15.72 -27.76 16.51
C GLN A 268 -15.06 -26.44 16.10
N MET A 269 -13.85 -26.15 16.60
CA MET A 269 -13.10 -24.95 16.19
C MET A 269 -12.72 -25.01 14.70
N GLN A 270 -12.30 -26.17 14.21
CA GLN A 270 -11.98 -26.33 12.78
C GLN A 270 -13.21 -26.08 11.89
N GLU A 271 -14.39 -26.59 12.27
CA GLU A 271 -15.64 -26.30 11.58
C GLU A 271 -16.04 -24.82 11.66
N LEU A 272 -15.77 -24.14 12.77
CA LEU A 272 -16.00 -22.69 12.89
C LEU A 272 -15.06 -21.89 11.98
N LEU A 273 -13.80 -22.29 11.84
CA LEU A 273 -12.85 -21.65 10.94
C LEU A 273 -13.25 -21.79 9.47
N LYS A 274 -13.83 -22.93 9.07
CA LYS A 274 -14.39 -23.10 7.73
C LYS A 274 -15.55 -22.12 7.44
N LYS A 275 -16.28 -21.71 8.47
CA LYS A 275 -17.38 -20.74 8.38
C LYS A 275 -16.94 -19.28 8.54
N THR A 276 -15.64 -19.04 8.74
CA THR A 276 -15.11 -17.68 8.87
C THR A 276 -15.20 -16.97 7.53
N ASP A 277 -15.86 -15.82 7.52
CA ASP A 277 -15.81 -14.91 6.38
C ASP A 277 -14.67 -13.93 6.60
N PHE A 278 -13.74 -13.92 5.64
CA PHE A 278 -12.55 -13.09 5.70
C PHE A 278 -12.31 -12.48 4.32
N SER A 279 -12.30 -11.16 4.25
CA SER A 279 -12.02 -10.42 3.02
C SER A 279 -11.03 -9.29 3.28
N ILE A 280 -10.13 -9.10 2.32
CA ILE A 280 -9.23 -7.95 2.24
C ILE A 280 -9.34 -7.40 0.82
N ASP A 281 -9.92 -6.20 0.72
CA ASP A 281 -10.04 -5.45 -0.52
C ASP A 281 -9.18 -4.20 -0.40
N SER A 282 -8.30 -3.94 -1.38
CA SER A 282 -7.55 -2.68 -1.44
C SER A 282 -7.71 -2.01 -2.81
N THR A 283 -7.85 -0.68 -2.79
CA THR A 283 -7.80 0.18 -3.96
C THR A 283 -6.70 1.21 -3.75
N THR A 284 -5.78 1.27 -4.71
CA THR A 284 -4.66 2.21 -4.72
C THR A 284 -4.76 3.12 -5.93
N LEU A 285 -4.71 4.43 -5.72
CA LEU A 285 -4.57 5.44 -6.77
C LEU A 285 -3.13 5.95 -6.77
N ILE A 286 -2.52 6.00 -7.95
CA ILE A 286 -1.10 6.36 -8.11
C ILE A 286 -1.02 7.53 -9.09
N ASP A 287 -0.60 8.69 -8.60
CA ASP A 287 -0.36 9.89 -9.40
C ASP A 287 1.10 9.99 -9.79
N VAL A 288 1.36 10.04 -11.09
CA VAL A 288 2.70 10.11 -11.66
C VAL A 288 2.82 11.40 -12.46
N GLU A 289 3.91 12.13 -12.22
CA GLU A 289 4.22 13.37 -12.91
C GLU A 289 5.68 13.32 -13.38
N ASN A 290 5.90 13.58 -14.69
CA ASN A 290 7.23 13.55 -15.29
C ASN A 290 7.96 12.21 -15.05
N GLY A 291 7.22 11.09 -15.14
CA GLY A 291 7.76 9.74 -14.97
C GLY A 291 8.03 9.32 -13.52
N MET A 292 7.71 10.16 -12.53
CA MET A 292 7.93 9.88 -11.11
C MET A 292 6.62 9.94 -10.34
N THR A 293 6.36 8.94 -9.50
CA THR A 293 5.20 8.91 -8.60
C THR A 293 5.27 10.06 -7.60
N ARG A 294 4.23 10.89 -7.59
CA ARG A 294 4.07 12.07 -6.71
C ARG A 294 3.13 11.85 -5.56
N ALA A 295 2.10 11.03 -5.76
CA ALA A 295 1.19 10.66 -4.70
C ALA A 295 0.69 9.22 -4.87
N ILE A 296 0.42 8.59 -3.74
CA ILE A 296 -0.29 7.31 -3.66
C ILE A 296 -1.38 7.48 -2.62
N ASP A 297 -2.61 7.16 -2.97
CA ASP A 297 -3.73 7.06 -2.05
C ASP A 297 -4.24 5.62 -2.05
N GLU A 298 -4.01 4.89 -0.96
CA GLU A 298 -4.48 3.52 -0.75
C GLU A 298 -5.63 3.52 0.25
N THR A 299 -6.68 2.74 -0.06
CA THR A 299 -7.73 2.38 0.89
C THR A 299 -7.85 0.87 0.93
N SER A 300 -7.63 0.29 2.11
CA SER A 300 -7.79 -1.14 2.37
C SER A 300 -8.93 -1.35 3.37
N THR A 301 -9.77 -2.35 3.12
CA THR A 301 -10.81 -2.78 4.06
C THR A 301 -10.61 -4.26 4.34
N THR A 302 -10.39 -4.58 5.61
CA THR A 302 -10.35 -5.95 6.12
C THR A 302 -11.62 -6.23 6.89
N ARG A 303 -12.33 -7.30 6.55
CA ARG A 303 -13.49 -7.78 7.31
C ARG A 303 -13.23 -9.19 7.77
N VAL A 304 -13.54 -9.45 9.04
CA VAL A 304 -13.46 -10.78 9.65
C VAL A 304 -14.75 -11.02 10.40
N SER A 305 -15.44 -12.12 10.11
CA SER A 305 -16.60 -12.59 10.85
C SER A 305 -16.33 -13.98 11.39
N LEU A 306 -16.24 -14.09 12.72
CA LEU A 306 -15.94 -15.32 13.43
C LEU A 306 -16.87 -15.44 14.65
N MET A 307 -17.56 -16.58 14.79
CA MET A 307 -18.35 -16.92 15.99
C MET A 307 -19.41 -15.86 16.38
N GLY A 308 -20.07 -15.24 15.39
CA GLY A 308 -21.07 -14.19 15.63
C GLY A 308 -20.48 -12.85 16.04
N GLN A 309 -19.16 -12.74 16.11
CA GLN A 309 -18.44 -11.49 16.26
C GLN A 309 -17.91 -11.04 14.90
N SER A 310 -18.12 -9.78 14.56
CA SER A 310 -17.56 -9.16 13.38
C SER A 310 -16.52 -8.11 13.77
N MET A 311 -15.46 -8.06 12.99
CA MET A 311 -14.45 -7.03 13.03
C MET A 311 -14.33 -6.45 11.63
N SER A 312 -14.27 -5.12 11.57
CA SER A 312 -13.99 -4.41 10.32
C SER A 312 -12.88 -3.41 10.58
N LYS A 313 -11.79 -3.50 9.82
CA LYS A 313 -10.71 -2.53 9.83
C LYS A 313 -10.69 -1.83 8.48
N ARG A 314 -10.79 -0.50 8.50
CA ARG A 314 -10.53 0.34 7.32
C ARG A 314 -9.21 1.06 7.54
N GLU A 315 -8.32 0.94 6.58
CA GLU A 315 -7.04 1.63 6.57
C GLU A 315 -6.98 2.53 5.34
N THR A 316 -6.60 3.78 5.55
CA THR A 316 -6.31 4.74 4.49
C THR A 316 -4.86 5.17 4.62
N ARG A 317 -4.10 5.03 3.54
CA ARG A 317 -2.69 5.41 3.49
C ARG A 317 -2.47 6.39 2.36
N ARG A 318 -1.82 7.50 2.65
CA ARG A 318 -1.42 8.51 1.68
C ARG A 318 0.08 8.71 1.70
N ILE A 319 0.72 8.54 0.57
CA ILE A 319 2.14 8.87 0.36
C ILE A 319 2.22 10.05 -0.58
N THR A 320 3.08 11.03 -0.29
CA THR A 320 3.34 12.18 -1.16
C THR A 320 4.84 12.42 -1.28
N VAL A 321 5.28 12.86 -2.46
CA VAL A 321 6.67 13.16 -2.78
C VAL A 321 6.80 14.60 -3.27
N THR A 322 7.38 15.46 -2.45
CA THR A 322 7.55 16.89 -2.75
C THR A 322 9.03 17.26 -2.86
N PRO A 323 9.42 18.16 -3.78
CA PRO A 323 10.80 18.61 -3.86
C PRO A 323 11.21 19.35 -2.58
N VAL A 324 12.45 19.16 -2.14
CA VAL A 324 13.06 20.06 -1.16
C VAL A 324 13.38 21.39 -1.87
N PRO A 325 13.00 22.55 -1.30
CA PRO A 325 13.30 23.86 -1.86
C PRO A 325 14.79 24.14 -2.07
#